data_AF-A0A7W1X0E7-F1
#
_entry.id   AF-A0A7W1X0E7-F1
#
_cell.length_a   1.000
_cell.length_b   1.000
_cell.length_c   1.000
_cell.angle_alpha   90.00
_cell.angle_beta   90.00
_cell.angle_gamma   90.00
#
_symmetry.space_group_name_H-M   'P 1'
#
loop_
_entity.id
_entity.type
_entity.pdbx_description
1 polymer ?
#
loop_
_entity_poly.entity_id
_entity_poly.type
_entity_poly.pdbx_seq_one_letter_code
_entity_poly.pdbx_strand_id
1 'polypeptide(L)'
;MIHQKLIDSLSSQFSQLLSHRPEMPGQQELQGQIRTMLQSSFARLDLVTRDEFDAQKAVLLRTRERLELLEARLAALESDSESGFEGSAQDSATRD
;
A
#
# COMPACT_ATOMS: atom_id res chain seq x y z
N MET A 1 -13.15 -7.28 1.42
CA MET A 1 -13.48 -8.57 0.76
C MET A 1 -12.41 -9.66 0.99
N ILE A 2 -11.13 -9.33 1.27
CA ILE A 2 -10.07 -10.33 1.54
C ILE A 2 -10.26 -11.03 2.90
N HIS A 3 -10.71 -10.31 3.94
CA HIS A 3 -10.84 -10.85 5.30
C HIS A 3 -11.89 -11.97 5.47
N GLN A 4 -13.03 -11.90 4.77
CA GLN A 4 -14.14 -12.85 4.98
C GLN A 4 -13.78 -14.27 4.51
N LYS A 5 -13.30 -14.40 3.27
CA LYS A 5 -12.90 -15.70 2.69
C LYS A 5 -11.77 -16.38 3.47
N LEU A 6 -10.89 -15.59 4.09
CA LEU A 6 -9.80 -16.09 4.92
C LEU A 6 -10.30 -16.66 6.24
N ILE A 7 -11.15 -15.91 6.94
CA ILE A 7 -11.78 -16.35 8.20
C ILE A 7 -12.59 -17.63 7.94
N ASP A 8 -13.32 -17.69 6.83
CA ASP A 8 -14.11 -18.86 6.45
C ASP A 8 -13.23 -20.08 6.16
N SER A 9 -12.09 -19.90 5.46
CA SER A 9 -11.14 -20.99 5.17
C SER A 9 -10.39 -21.49 6.42
N LEU A 10 -10.12 -20.57 7.36
CA LEU A 10 -9.47 -20.90 8.64
C LEU A 10 -10.45 -21.65 9.55
N SER A 11 -11.70 -21.18 9.60
CA SER A 11 -12.80 -21.79 10.35
C SER A 11 -13.13 -23.20 9.84
N SER A 12 -13.16 -23.40 8.53
CA SER A 12 -13.46 -24.72 7.95
C SER A 12 -12.35 -25.74 8.22
N GLN A 13 -11.08 -25.36 8.06
CA GLN A 13 -9.93 -26.22 8.38
C GLN A 13 -9.82 -26.51 9.89
N PHE A 14 -10.15 -25.53 10.76
CA PHE A 14 -10.21 -25.73 12.21
C PHE A 14 -11.34 -26.69 12.60
N SER A 15 -12.52 -26.53 11.98
CA SER A 15 -13.67 -27.41 12.18
C SER A 15 -13.39 -28.83 11.72
N GLN A 16 -12.65 -29.02 10.61
CA GLN A 16 -12.20 -30.33 10.14
C GLN A 16 -11.25 -30.99 11.15
N LEU A 17 -10.29 -30.25 11.70
CA LEU A 17 -9.38 -30.78 12.73
C LEU A 17 -10.12 -31.21 14.01
N LEU A 18 -11.13 -30.46 14.42
CA LEU A 18 -11.95 -30.76 15.60
C LEU A 18 -12.91 -31.95 15.37
N SER A 19 -13.41 -32.11 14.14
CA SER A 19 -14.38 -33.16 13.79
C SER A 19 -13.72 -34.53 13.53
N HIS A 20 -12.43 -34.57 13.18
CA HIS A 20 -11.72 -35.81 12.84
C HIS A 20 -11.12 -36.58 14.03
N ARG A 21 -11.21 -36.10 15.29
CA ARG A 21 -10.79 -36.86 16.48
C ARG A 21 -11.82 -36.76 17.63
N PRO A 22 -12.57 -37.83 17.94
CA PRO A 22 -13.47 -37.87 19.11
C PRO A 22 -12.72 -37.96 20.46
N GLU A 23 -11.43 -38.32 20.45
CA GLU A 23 -10.53 -38.26 21.61
C GLU A 23 -9.74 -36.95 21.52
N MET A 24 -9.98 -36.00 22.44
CA MET A 24 -9.27 -34.71 22.48
C MET A 24 -7.75 -34.94 22.42
N PRO A 25 -7.03 -34.46 21.40
CA PRO A 25 -5.57 -34.56 21.35
C PRO A 25 -4.96 -33.91 22.59
N GLY A 26 -3.82 -34.43 23.06
CA GLY A 26 -3.05 -33.74 24.10
C GLY A 26 -2.78 -32.29 23.69
N GLN A 27 -2.85 -31.34 24.63
CA GLN A 27 -2.77 -29.90 24.35
C GLN A 27 -1.56 -29.51 23.48
N GLN A 28 -0.45 -30.24 23.58
CA GLN A 28 0.77 -30.00 22.81
C GLN A 28 0.64 -30.36 21.33
N GLU A 29 -0.04 -31.47 20.99
CA GLU A 29 -0.26 -31.88 19.59
C GLU A 29 -1.20 -30.90 18.87
N LEU A 30 -2.25 -30.46 19.58
CA LEU A 30 -3.19 -29.48 19.06
C LEU A 30 -2.50 -28.13 18.81
N GLN A 31 -1.66 -27.68 19.75
CA GLN A 31 -0.92 -26.43 19.64
C GLN A 31 0.06 -26.47 18.46
N GLY A 32 0.76 -27.59 18.25
CA GLY A 32 1.65 -27.78 17.11
C GLY A 32 0.92 -27.70 15.78
N GLN A 33 -0.23 -28.37 15.67
CA GLN A 33 -1.02 -28.37 14.43
C GLN A 33 -1.62 -26.99 14.12
N ILE A 34 -2.12 -26.28 15.13
CA ILE A 34 -2.62 -24.90 15.00
C ILE A 34 -1.50 -23.96 14.55
N ARG A 35 -0.29 -24.10 15.11
CA ARG A 35 0.86 -23.28 14.74
C ARG A 35 1.25 -23.48 13.27
N THR A 36 1.33 -24.73 12.81
CA THR A 36 1.63 -25.05 11.41
C THR A 36 0.56 -24.51 10.46
N MET A 37 -0.70 -24.63 10.84
CA MET A 37 -1.81 -24.11 10.05
C MET A 37 -1.78 -22.57 9.95
N LEU A 38 -1.54 -21.88 11.06
CA LEU A 38 -1.36 -20.42 11.08
C LEU A 38 -0.15 -19.99 10.23
N GLN A 39 0.98 -20.68 10.34
CA GLN A 39 2.16 -20.42 9.52
C GLN A 39 1.86 -20.62 8.03
N SER A 40 1.16 -21.70 7.65
CA SER A 40 0.76 -21.93 6.25
C SER A 40 -0.23 -20.90 5.72
N SER A 41 -1.13 -20.40 6.57
CA SER A 41 -2.09 -19.37 6.20
C SER A 41 -1.42 -18.01 6.07
N PHE A 42 -0.49 -17.65 6.97
CA PHE A 42 0.31 -16.43 6.84
C PHE A 42 1.27 -16.48 5.65
N ALA A 43 1.84 -17.63 5.30
CA ALA A 43 2.68 -17.78 4.11
C ALA A 43 1.90 -17.68 2.79
N ARG A 44 0.59 -17.96 2.81
CA ARG A 44 -0.31 -17.78 1.65
C ARG A 44 -0.84 -16.35 1.51
N LEU A 45 -0.57 -15.51 2.50
CA LEU A 45 -0.83 -14.08 2.43
C LEU A 45 0.47 -13.43 1.96
N ASP A 46 0.42 -12.58 0.94
CA ASP A 46 1.55 -11.76 0.50
C ASP A 46 1.87 -10.69 1.58
N LEU A 47 2.26 -11.15 2.77
CA LEU A 47 2.55 -10.34 3.94
C LEU A 47 3.94 -9.75 3.76
N VAL A 48 3.97 -8.43 3.61
CA VAL A 48 5.20 -7.67 3.82
C VAL A 48 5.40 -7.48 5.30
N THR A 49 6.66 -7.49 5.74
CA THR A 49 7.00 -7.16 7.11
C THR A 49 6.61 -5.71 7.41
N ARG A 50 6.42 -5.40 8.69
CA ARG A 50 6.09 -4.03 9.09
C ARG A 50 7.17 -3.04 8.65
N ASP A 51 8.43 -3.44 8.74
CA ASP A 51 9.59 -2.61 8.37
C ASP A 51 9.61 -2.34 6.85
N GLU A 52 9.31 -3.34 6.02
CA GLU A 52 9.18 -3.15 4.56
C GLU A 52 8.03 -2.23 4.20
N PHE A 53 6.89 -2.35 4.87
CA PHE A 53 5.76 -1.45 4.68
C PHE A 53 6.12 0.00 5.04
N ASP A 54 6.77 0.20 6.19
CA ASP A 54 7.18 1.53 6.65
C ASP A 54 8.26 2.12 5.72
N ALA A 55 9.17 1.30 5.19
CA ALA A 55 10.14 1.73 4.18
C ALA A 55 9.46 2.20 2.89
N GLN A 56 8.50 1.44 2.36
CA GLN A 56 7.75 1.83 1.16
C GLN A 56 6.93 3.11 1.38
N LYS A 57 6.32 3.26 2.56
CA LYS A 57 5.61 4.47 2.95
C LYS A 57 6.53 5.70 2.97
N ALA A 58 7.76 5.55 3.48
CA ALA A 58 8.74 6.62 3.47
C ALA A 58 9.15 7.05 2.05
N VAL A 59 9.32 6.09 1.14
CA VAL A 59 9.57 6.38 -0.27
C VAL A 59 8.40 7.16 -0.88
N LEU A 60 7.15 6.74 -0.63
CA LEU A 60 5.96 7.41 -1.12
C LEU A 60 5.85 8.87 -0.62
N LEU A 61 6.13 9.10 0.66
CA LEU A 61 6.15 10.46 1.22
C LEU A 61 7.16 11.34 0.50
N ARG A 62 8.39 10.86 0.32
CA ARG A 62 9.43 11.59 -0.40
C ARG A 62 9.06 11.87 -1.85
N THR A 63 8.38 10.93 -2.52
CA THR A 63 7.92 11.15 -3.90
C THR A 63 6.84 12.23 -3.97
N ARG A 64 5.94 12.30 -2.98
CA ARG A 64 4.91 13.35 -2.91
C ARG A 64 5.55 14.73 -2.73
N GLU A 65 6.50 14.87 -1.80
CA GLU A 65 7.23 16.12 -1.60
C GLU A 65 7.94 16.60 -2.87
N ARG A 66 8.59 15.67 -3.60
CA ARG A 66 9.25 15.98 -4.87
C ARG A 66 8.25 16.37 -5.96
N LEU A 67 7.09 15.73 -5.98
CA LEU A 67 6.02 16.01 -6.94
C LEU A 67 5.47 17.42 -6.71
N GLU A 68 5.15 17.77 -5.47
CA GLU A 68 4.69 19.12 -5.10
C GLU A 68 5.71 20.22 -5.49
N LEU A 69 7.00 19.96 -5.27
CA LEU A 69 8.06 20.88 -5.68
C LEU A 69 8.16 21.03 -7.21
N LEU A 70 7.97 19.96 -7.96
CA LEU A 70 7.97 20.00 -9.42
C LEU A 70 6.74 20.72 -9.96
N GLU A 71 5.56 20.49 -9.38
CA GLU A 71 4.33 21.22 -9.72
C GLU A 71 4.50 22.73 -9.47
N ALA A 72 5.10 23.13 -8.34
CA ALA A 72 5.37 24.53 -8.05
C ALA A 72 6.35 25.16 -9.07
N ARG A 73 7.39 24.43 -9.47
CA ARG A 73 8.33 24.89 -10.50
C ARG A 73 7.67 25.02 -11.87
N LEU A 74 6.80 24.08 -12.22
CA LEU A 74 6.05 24.12 -13.49
C LEU A 74 5.14 25.35 -13.52
N ALA A 75 4.36 25.58 -12.46
CA ALA A 75 3.48 26.75 -12.35
C ALA A 75 4.25 28.07 -12.47
N ALA A 76 5.43 28.18 -11.87
CA ALA A 76 6.29 29.36 -12.00
C ALA A 76 6.76 29.57 -13.45
N LEU A 77 7.18 28.51 -14.14
CA LEU A 77 7.64 28.58 -15.54
C LEU A 77 6.50 28.89 -16.52
N GLU A 78 5.30 28.35 -16.28
CA GLU A 78 4.10 28.65 -17.04
C GLU A 78 3.72 30.14 -16.87
N SER A 79 3.77 30.65 -15.63
CA SER A 79 3.50 32.06 -15.34
C SER A 79 4.53 33.01 -16.00
N ASP A 80 5.83 32.65 -15.95
CA ASP A 80 6.88 33.43 -16.59
C ASP A 80 6.73 33.43 -18.13
N SER A 81 6.31 32.30 -18.71
CA SER A 81 6.06 32.18 -20.16
C SER A 81 4.86 33.00 -20.62
N GLU A 82 3.79 33.07 -19.83
CA GLU A 82 2.64 33.95 -20.12
C GLU A 82 3.02 35.43 -20.04
N SER A 83 3.82 35.81 -19.03
CA SER A 83 4.29 37.20 -18.88
C SER A 83 5.21 37.67 -20.01
N GLY A 84 6.02 36.77 -20.58
CA GLY A 84 6.88 37.06 -21.73
C GLY A 84 6.13 37.29 -23.04
N PHE A 85 4.91 36.79 -23.17
CA PHE A 85 4.10 36.94 -24.37
C PHE A 85 3.36 38.30 -24.39
N GLU A 86 2.82 38.75 -23.25
CA GLU A 86 2.10 40.02 -23.13
C GLU A 86 3.01 41.26 -23.29
N GLY A 87 4.27 41.19 -22.82
CA GLY A 87 5.24 42.29 -22.96
C GLY A 87 5.63 42.61 -24.41
N SER A 88 5.58 41.62 -25.32
CA SER A 88 5.92 41.80 -26.74
C SER A 88 4.79 42.43 -27.56
N ALA A 89 3.53 42.28 -27.12
CA ALA A 89 2.37 42.87 -27.78
C ALA A 89 2.18 44.36 -27.44
N GLN A 90 2.64 44.81 -26.26
CA GLN A 90 2.52 46.22 -25.85
C GLN A 90 3.62 47.13 -26.43
N ASP A 91 4.83 46.61 -26.68
CA ASP A 91 5.95 47.39 -27.26
C ASP A 91 5.73 47.74 -28.74
N SER A 92 4.98 46.92 -29.48
CA SER A 92 4.64 47.18 -30.89
C SER A 92 3.51 48.19 -31.08
N ALA A 93 2.64 48.39 -30.09
CA ALA A 93 1.51 49.34 -30.16
C ALA A 93 1.88 50.78 -29.77
N THR A 94 3.07 51.00 -29.19
CA THR A 94 3.52 52.33 -28.71
C THR A 94 4.48 53.01 -29.70
N ARG A 95 4.81 52.37 -30.83
CA ARG A 95 5.85 52.82 -31.78
C ARG A 95 5.34 53.24 -33.17
N ASP A 96 4.03 53.33 -33.37
CA ASP A 96 3.37 53.97 -34.54
C ASP A 96 2.68 55.26 -34.09
#